data_AF-A0A528N8R4-F1
#
_entry.id   AF-A0A528N8R4-F1
#
_cell.length_a   1.000
_cell.length_b   1.000
_cell.length_c   1.000
_cell.angle_alpha   90.00
_cell.angle_beta   90.00
_cell.angle_gamma   90.00
#
_symmetry.space_group_name_H-M   'P 1'
#
loop_
_entity.id
_entity.type
_entity.pdbx_description
1 polymer ?
#
loop_
_entity_poly.entity_id
_entity_poly.type
_entity_poly.pdbx_seq_one_letter_code
_entity_poly.pdbx_strand_id
1 'polypeptide(L)'
;MALTNAGNEAEPVEQSSHSEVEQHSTKVLMLGALGVVYGDIGTSPIYAFREALHASAGGNVANRGDILGVLSLIIWSLMITVTIKYIMFVLRADNRGEGGVLSLMALARNGFPTRSAVILGIGIVGAALFFGDAVITPAISVLSAVEGMNVVTPTFQPYV
;
A
#
# COMPACT_ATOMS: atom_id res chain seq x y z
N MET A 1 -13.63 -38.23 -66.48
CA MET A 1 -12.81 -37.17 -67.09
C MET A 1 -12.56 -36.13 -66.00
N ALA A 2 -11.30 -35.72 -65.86
CA ALA A 2 -10.75 -34.85 -64.82
C ALA A 2 -11.61 -33.57 -64.56
N LEU A 3 -11.60 -32.91 -63.39
CA LEU A 3 -10.43 -32.34 -62.70
C LEU A 3 -10.74 -32.01 -61.23
N THR A 4 -9.69 -32.16 -60.43
CA THR A 4 -9.41 -31.62 -59.11
C THR A 4 -9.61 -30.10 -59.03
N ASN A 5 -10.14 -29.57 -57.92
CA ASN A 5 -9.77 -28.24 -57.45
C ASN A 5 -9.78 -28.19 -55.92
N ALA A 6 -8.69 -27.67 -55.36
CA ALA A 6 -8.36 -27.66 -53.94
C ALA A 6 -9.16 -26.58 -53.20
N GLY A 7 -9.76 -26.97 -52.07
CA GLY A 7 -10.42 -26.08 -51.12
C GLY A 7 -9.96 -26.42 -49.72
N ASN A 8 -9.18 -25.52 -49.16
CA ASN A 8 -8.70 -25.46 -47.79
C ASN A 8 -9.85 -25.53 -46.77
N GLU A 9 -9.92 -26.60 -45.97
CA GLU A 9 -10.82 -26.68 -44.81
C GLU A 9 -9.98 -26.83 -43.54
N ALA A 10 -10.09 -25.80 -42.70
CA ALA A 10 -9.26 -25.52 -41.55
C ALA A 10 -9.39 -26.57 -40.44
N GLU A 11 -8.29 -26.81 -39.72
CA GLU A 11 -8.32 -27.50 -38.43
C GLU A 11 -9.32 -26.82 -37.48
N PRO A 12 -10.12 -27.60 -36.73
CA PRO A 12 -11.01 -27.02 -35.74
C PRO A 12 -10.16 -26.42 -34.63
N VAL A 13 -10.22 -25.09 -34.48
CA VAL A 13 -9.62 -24.38 -33.35
C VAL A 13 -10.28 -24.92 -32.08
N GLU A 14 -9.51 -25.64 -31.26
CA GLU A 14 -9.90 -26.00 -29.89
C GLU A 14 -10.21 -24.72 -29.13
N GLN A 15 -11.51 -24.47 -28.98
CA GLN A 15 -12.04 -23.39 -28.19
C GLN A 15 -11.89 -23.80 -26.72
N SER A 16 -10.81 -23.35 -26.09
CA SER A 16 -10.57 -23.56 -24.67
C SER A 16 -11.75 -23.00 -23.87
N SER A 17 -12.48 -23.93 -23.27
CA SER A 17 -13.60 -23.67 -22.36
C SER A 17 -13.14 -22.73 -21.24
N HIS A 18 -13.79 -21.57 -21.15
CA HIS A 18 -13.66 -20.66 -20.02
C HIS A 18 -14.03 -21.39 -18.73
N SER A 19 -13.02 -21.74 -17.93
CA SER A 19 -13.21 -22.34 -16.62
C SER A 19 -13.85 -21.35 -15.66
N GLU A 20 -14.93 -21.78 -15.02
CA GLU A 20 -15.61 -21.10 -13.92
C GLU A 20 -14.62 -20.72 -12.81
N VAL A 21 -14.19 -19.45 -12.79
CA VAL A 21 -13.56 -18.82 -11.63
C VAL A 21 -14.67 -18.13 -10.83
N GLU A 22 -15.61 -18.89 -10.28
CA GLU A 22 -16.71 -18.33 -9.50
C GLU A 22 -16.62 -18.67 -8.00
N GLN A 23 -16.55 -17.59 -7.20
CA GLN A 23 -16.88 -17.45 -5.78
C GLN A 23 -15.94 -17.98 -4.69
N HIS A 24 -15.23 -19.11 -4.83
CA HIS A 24 -14.35 -19.58 -3.73
C HIS A 24 -13.05 -18.75 -3.61
N SER A 25 -12.68 -18.04 -4.67
CA SER A 25 -11.47 -17.20 -4.76
C SER A 25 -11.63 -15.82 -4.11
N THR A 26 -12.82 -15.19 -4.22
CA THR A 26 -13.01 -13.79 -3.77
C THR A 26 -12.81 -13.61 -2.26
N LYS A 27 -13.25 -14.58 -1.44
CA LYS A 27 -13.07 -14.51 0.02
C LYS A 27 -11.60 -14.63 0.43
N VAL A 28 -10.83 -15.49 -0.25
CA VAL A 28 -9.39 -15.66 -0.02
C VAL A 28 -8.63 -14.41 -0.47
N LEU A 29 -8.99 -13.86 -1.62
CA LEU A 29 -8.43 -12.60 -2.12
C LEU A 29 -8.74 -11.41 -1.20
N MET A 30 -9.96 -11.33 -0.66
CA MET A 30 -10.33 -10.31 0.34
C MET A 30 -9.52 -10.46 1.63
N LEU A 31 -9.35 -11.68 2.15
CA LEU A 31 -8.54 -11.92 3.34
C LEU A 31 -7.07 -11.54 3.08
N GLY A 32 -6.54 -11.88 1.91
CA GLY A 32 -5.20 -11.48 1.48
C GLY A 32 -5.06 -9.96 1.39
N ALA A 33 -6.01 -9.27 0.75
CA ALA A 33 -6.00 -7.81 0.64
C ALA A 33 -6.08 -7.12 2.00
N LEU A 34 -6.95 -7.59 2.91
CA LEU A 34 -7.01 -7.08 4.29
C LEU A 34 -5.69 -7.32 5.04
N GLY A 35 -5.09 -8.50 4.88
CA GLY A 35 -3.78 -8.81 5.46
C GLY A 35 -2.69 -7.85 4.98
N VAL A 36 -2.67 -7.53 3.69
CA VAL A 36 -1.72 -6.56 3.11
C VAL A 36 -1.97 -5.15 3.66
N VAL A 37 -3.21 -4.67 3.67
CA VAL A 37 -3.55 -3.32 4.16
C VAL A 37 -3.26 -3.16 5.65
N TYR A 38 -3.66 -4.12 6.49
CA TYR A 38 -3.36 -4.06 7.92
C TYR A 38 -1.87 -4.24 8.21
N GLY A 39 -1.16 -5.01 7.38
CA GLY A 39 0.30 -5.13 7.45
C GLY A 39 0.99 -3.79 7.19
N ASP A 40 0.61 -3.10 6.11
CA ASP A 40 1.13 -1.79 5.70
C ASP A 40 0.90 -0.70 6.76
N ILE A 41 -0.27 -0.69 7.41
CA ILE A 41 -0.57 0.24 8.51
C ILE A 41 0.36 0.04 9.72
N GLY A 42 0.79 -1.20 9.98
CA GLY A 42 1.56 -1.57 11.16
C GLY A 42 3.08 -1.43 11.03
N THR A 43 3.62 -1.46 9.82
CA THR A 43 5.08 -1.37 9.59
C THR A 43 5.61 0.01 9.93
N SER A 44 4.93 1.07 9.47
CA SER A 44 5.43 2.46 9.65
C SER A 44 5.57 2.90 11.11
N PRO A 45 4.65 2.60 12.06
CA PRO A 45 4.87 2.92 13.47
C PRO A 45 6.03 2.13 14.11
N ILE A 46 6.26 0.88 13.68
CA ILE A 46 7.35 0.05 14.23
C ILE A 46 8.71 0.62 13.82
N TYR A 47 8.84 1.07 12.57
CA TYR A 47 10.06 1.75 12.11
C TYR A 47 10.25 3.11 12.78
N ALA A 48 9.19 3.91 12.88
CA ALA A 48 9.23 5.18 13.58
C ALA A 48 9.63 5.00 15.05
N PHE A 49 9.14 3.93 15.70
CA PHE A 49 9.53 3.58 17.07
C PHE A 49 11.00 3.21 17.18
N ARG A 50 11.50 2.34 16.30
CA ARG A 50 12.93 1.95 16.26
C ARG A 50 13.83 3.16 16.09
N GLU A 51 13.51 4.04 15.14
CA GLU A 51 14.32 5.21 14.83
C GLU A 51 14.23 6.27 15.94
N ALA A 52 13.04 6.52 16.48
CA ALA A 52 12.86 7.44 17.59
C ALA A 52 13.57 6.96 18.87
N LEU A 53 13.62 5.65 19.11
CA LEU A 53 14.40 5.08 20.20
C LEU A 53 15.90 5.25 19.98
N HIS A 54 16.41 4.98 18.78
CA HIS A 54 17.81 5.24 18.43
C HIS A 54 18.18 6.71 18.65
N ALA A 55 17.31 7.64 18.23
CA ALA A 55 17.51 9.06 18.41
C ALA A 55 17.43 9.49 19.90
N SER A 56 16.46 8.95 20.65
CA SER A 56 16.26 9.29 22.07
C SER A 56 17.35 8.74 22.98
N ALA A 57 17.89 7.56 22.65
CA ALA A 57 18.92 6.92 23.47
C ALA A 57 20.33 7.48 23.20
N GLY A 58 20.51 8.29 22.15
CA GLY A 58 21.80 8.95 21.86
C GLY A 58 22.98 8.00 21.65
N GLY A 59 22.72 6.77 21.20
CA GLY A 59 23.73 5.71 21.06
C GLY A 59 24.00 4.86 22.31
N ASN A 60 23.34 5.14 23.44
CA ASN A 60 23.37 4.31 24.64
C ASN A 60 22.22 3.29 24.67
N VAL A 61 22.26 2.35 25.62
CA VAL A 61 21.15 1.41 25.82
C VAL A 61 19.91 2.18 26.28
N ALA A 62 18.80 2.05 25.54
CA ALA A 62 17.55 2.76 25.82
C ALA A 62 17.05 2.47 27.24
N ASN A 63 16.74 3.53 28.00
CA ASN A 63 16.19 3.39 29.34
C ASN A 63 14.66 3.24 29.26
N ARG A 64 14.06 2.74 30.34
CA ARG A 64 12.59 2.58 30.45
C ARG A 64 11.85 3.90 30.23
N GLY A 65 12.45 5.02 30.64
CA GLY A 65 11.91 6.36 30.40
C GLY A 65 11.81 6.71 28.91
N ASP A 66 12.84 6.41 28.13
CA ASP A 66 12.89 6.68 26.68
C ASP A 66 11.84 5.87 25.94
N ILE A 67 11.70 4.59 26.30
CA ILE A 67 10.72 3.68 25.72
C ILE A 67 9.30 4.18 25.96
N LEU A 68 8.96 4.52 27.20
CA LEU A 68 7.62 5.00 27.55
C LEU A 68 7.34 6.39 26.94
N GLY A 69 8.37 7.25 26.86
CA GLY A 69 8.27 8.56 26.22
C GLY A 69 7.97 8.45 24.73
N VAL A 70 8.77 7.69 23.98
CA VAL A 70 8.59 7.46 22.54
C VAL A 70 7.25 6.77 22.26
N LEU A 71 6.90 5.73 23.04
CA LEU A 71 5.63 5.03 22.86
C LEU A 71 4.42 5.96 23.06
N SER A 72 4.47 6.81 24.09
CA SER A 72 3.44 7.82 24.35
C SER A 72 3.31 8.81 23.18
N LEU A 73 4.44 9.31 22.66
CA LEU A 73 4.44 10.23 21.52
C LEU A 73 3.85 9.59 20.26
N ILE A 74 4.14 8.31 19.99
CA ILE A 74 3.56 7.59 18.86
C ILE A 74 2.05 7.43 19.04
N ILE A 75 1.59 7.01 20.21
CA ILE A 75 0.15 6.85 20.49
C ILE A 75 -0.58 8.18 20.30
N TRP A 76 -0.08 9.26 20.90
CA TRP A 76 -0.70 10.59 20.77
C TRP A 76 -0.64 11.12 19.33
N SER A 77 0.48 10.94 18.65
CA SER A 77 0.64 11.34 17.25
C SER A 77 -0.34 10.62 16.33
N LEU A 78 -0.49 9.29 16.47
CA LEU A 78 -1.43 8.50 15.70
C LEU A 78 -2.88 8.90 16.02
N MET A 79 -3.21 9.08 17.30
CA MET A 79 -4.56 9.49 17.72
C MET A 79 -4.94 10.84 17.11
N ILE A 80 -4.04 11.83 17.19
CA ILE A 80 -4.25 13.17 16.63
C ILE A 80 -4.34 13.11 15.10
N THR A 81 -3.43 12.37 14.46
CA THR A 81 -3.39 12.27 13.00
C THR A 81 -4.65 11.59 12.46
N VAL A 82 -5.05 10.44 13.01
CA VAL A 82 -6.26 9.73 12.55
C VAL A 82 -7.52 10.56 12.83
N THR A 83 -7.62 11.21 13.99
CA THR A 83 -8.82 11.98 14.35
C THR A 83 -8.92 13.29 13.57
N ILE A 84 -7.88 14.11 13.61
CA ILE A 84 -7.94 15.44 13.00
C ILE A 84 -7.74 15.31 11.49
N LYS A 85 -6.58 14.83 11.02
CA LYS A 85 -6.29 14.78 9.58
C LYS A 85 -7.27 13.86 8.84
N TYR A 86 -7.45 12.62 9.29
CA TYR A 86 -8.24 11.66 8.53
C TYR A 86 -9.75 11.82 8.74
N ILE A 87 -10.24 11.75 9.99
CA ILE A 87 -11.68 11.80 10.24
C ILE A 87 -12.25 13.21 9.97
N MET A 88 -11.60 14.27 10.44
CA MET A 88 -12.16 15.62 10.32
C MET A 88 -12.03 16.22 8.91
N PHE A 89 -10.95 15.91 8.17
CA PHE A 89 -10.72 16.47 6.84
C PHE A 89 -10.90 15.44 5.73
N VAL A 90 -10.09 14.38 5.70
CA VAL A 90 -10.04 13.45 4.56
C VAL A 90 -11.39 12.74 4.35
N LEU A 91 -12.03 12.25 5.42
CA LEU A 91 -13.32 11.58 5.31
C LEU A 91 -14.49 12.53 5.02
N ARG A 92 -14.35 13.84 5.29
CA ARG A 92 -15.36 14.85 4.91
C ARG A 92 -15.19 15.38 3.50
N ALA A 93 -13.98 15.25 2.95
CA ALA A 93 -13.67 15.63 1.58
C ALA A 93 -13.98 14.44 0.65
N ASP A 94 -15.27 14.17 0.46
CA ASP A 94 -15.73 13.18 -0.51
C ASP A 94 -16.18 13.86 -1.81
N ASN A 95 -16.09 13.15 -2.93
CA ASN A 95 -16.66 13.56 -4.20
C ASN A 95 -17.80 12.61 -4.57
N ARG A 96 -19.01 12.91 -4.10
CA ARG A 96 -20.20 12.06 -4.29
C ARG A 96 -20.03 10.66 -3.67
N GLY A 97 -19.41 10.60 -2.50
CA GLY A 97 -19.13 9.34 -1.81
C GLY A 97 -17.89 8.59 -2.32
N GLU A 98 -17.18 9.09 -3.33
CA GLU A 98 -15.86 8.57 -3.71
C GLU A 98 -14.74 9.28 -2.95
N GLY A 99 -13.83 8.52 -2.36
CA GLY A 99 -12.65 9.00 -1.65
C GLY A 99 -11.35 8.74 -2.42
N GLY A 100 -10.24 9.26 -1.89
CA GLY A 100 -8.91 9.03 -2.43
C GLY A 100 -8.37 10.18 -3.29
N VAL A 101 -7.11 10.05 -3.70
CA VAL A 101 -6.34 11.15 -4.32
C VAL A 101 -6.96 11.65 -5.63
N LEU A 102 -7.50 10.74 -6.45
CA LEU A 102 -8.15 11.08 -7.72
C LEU A 102 -9.51 11.76 -7.52
N SER A 103 -10.31 11.29 -6.55
CA SER A 103 -11.61 11.87 -6.22
C SER A 103 -11.46 13.26 -5.58
N LEU A 104 -10.46 13.46 -4.73
CA LEU A 104 -10.10 14.76 -4.16
C LEU A 104 -9.61 15.75 -5.22
N MET A 105 -8.82 15.28 -6.17
CA MET A 105 -8.36 16.07 -7.31
C MET A 105 -9.53 16.51 -8.21
N ALA A 106 -10.49 15.62 -8.46
CA ALA A 106 -11.71 15.95 -9.20
C ALA A 106 -12.57 16.99 -8.47
N LEU A 107 -12.73 16.84 -7.14
CA LEU A 107 -13.42 17.81 -6.29
C LEU A 107 -12.75 19.18 -6.32
N ALA A 108 -11.41 19.22 -6.16
CA ALA A 108 -10.64 20.46 -6.18
C ALA A 108 -10.71 21.16 -7.54
N ARG A 109 -10.69 20.41 -8.65
CA ARG A 109 -10.87 20.96 -10.00
C ARG A 109 -12.24 21.59 -10.21
N ASN A 110 -13.30 20.95 -9.69
CA ASN A 110 -14.66 21.48 -9.77
C ASN A 110 -14.86 22.74 -8.93
N GLY A 111 -14.19 22.85 -7.77
CA GLY A 111 -14.27 24.03 -6.90
C GLY A 111 -13.45 25.24 -7.38
N PHE A 112 -12.37 25.03 -8.14
CA PHE A 112 -11.45 26.10 -8.58
C PHE A 112 -11.10 26.00 -10.08
N PRO A 113 -12.02 26.36 -10.99
CA PRO A 113 -11.87 26.14 -12.43
C PRO A 113 -10.69 26.90 -13.05
N THR A 114 -10.33 28.07 -12.52
CA THR A 114 -9.24 28.93 -13.03
C THR A 114 -7.84 28.36 -12.77
N ARG A 115 -7.69 27.41 -11.83
CA ARG A 115 -6.39 26.80 -11.45
C ARG A 115 -6.31 25.30 -11.77
N SER A 116 -7.17 24.82 -12.66
CA SER A 116 -7.34 23.39 -12.96
C SER A 116 -6.07 22.68 -13.45
N ALA A 117 -5.15 23.38 -14.12
CA ALA A 117 -3.86 22.86 -14.55
C ALA A 117 -2.90 22.63 -13.38
N VAL A 118 -2.83 23.58 -12.44
CA VAL A 118 -2.00 23.46 -11.23
C VAL A 118 -2.54 22.35 -10.31
N ILE A 119 -3.86 22.29 -10.14
CA ILE A 119 -4.52 21.24 -9.36
C ILE A 119 -4.28 19.86 -9.98
N LEU A 120 -4.23 19.77 -11.32
CA LEU A 120 -3.86 18.54 -12.01
C LEU A 120 -2.41 18.15 -11.75
N GLY A 121 -1.48 19.10 -11.83
CA GLY A 121 -0.08 18.86 -11.49
C GLY A 121 0.08 18.33 -10.07
N ILE A 122 -0.58 18.97 -9.09
CA ILE A 122 -0.57 18.52 -7.69
C ILE A 122 -1.22 17.13 -7.55
N GLY A 123 -2.34 16.87 -8.22
CA GLY A 123 -3.00 15.57 -8.21
C GLY A 123 -2.14 14.45 -8.79
N ILE A 124 -1.42 14.70 -9.89
CA ILE A 124 -0.47 13.76 -10.49
C ILE A 124 0.69 13.48 -9.54
N VAL A 125 1.27 14.52 -8.93
CA VAL A 125 2.33 14.35 -7.93
C VAL A 125 1.84 13.55 -6.73
N GLY A 126 0.64 13.83 -6.23
CA GLY A 126 0.01 13.07 -5.14
C GLY A 126 -0.21 11.60 -5.51
N ALA A 127 -0.69 11.33 -6.72
CA ALA A 127 -0.88 9.96 -7.21
C ALA A 127 0.46 9.21 -7.38
N ALA A 128 1.51 9.90 -7.85
CA ALA A 128 2.85 9.33 -7.97
C ALA A 128 3.47 9.01 -6.60
N LEU A 129 3.31 9.89 -5.61
CA LEU A 129 3.78 9.64 -4.25
C LEU A 129 3.02 8.47 -3.60
N PHE A 130 1.72 8.37 -3.80
CA PHE A 130 0.91 7.23 -3.33
C PHE A 130 1.35 5.91 -3.98
N PHE A 131 1.62 5.92 -5.28
CA PHE A 131 2.16 4.74 -5.97
C PHE A 131 3.56 4.37 -5.48
N GLY A 132 4.40 5.36 -5.21
CA GLY A 132 5.72 5.16 -4.61
C GLY A 132 5.62 4.47 -3.25
N ASP A 133 4.75 4.95 -2.37
CA ASP A 133 4.51 4.37 -1.05
C ASP A 133 4.02 2.91 -1.15
N ALA A 134 3.07 2.65 -2.06
CA ALA A 134 2.55 1.30 -2.32
C ALA A 134 3.62 0.29 -2.81
N VAL A 135 4.67 0.77 -3.48
CA VAL A 135 5.81 -0.07 -3.93
C VAL A 135 6.87 -0.21 -2.83
N ILE A 136 7.10 0.84 -2.05
CA ILE A 136 8.16 0.89 -1.03
C ILE A 136 7.82 0.02 0.18
N THR A 137 6.59 0.05 0.70
CA THR A 137 6.29 -0.65 1.95
C THR A 137 6.43 -2.17 1.88
N PRO A 138 6.02 -2.88 0.82
CA PRO A 138 6.28 -4.32 0.71
C PRO A 138 7.78 -4.64 0.71
N ALA A 139 8.60 -3.82 0.04
CA ALA A 139 10.05 -4.00 0.01
C ALA A 139 10.67 -3.79 1.40
N ILE A 140 10.29 -2.70 2.09
CA ILE A 140 10.74 -2.41 3.45
C ILE A 140 10.28 -3.51 4.41
N SER A 141 9.03 -3.97 4.33
CA SER A 141 8.49 -5.03 5.19
C SER A 141 9.27 -6.35 5.06
N VAL A 142 9.61 -6.76 3.83
CA VAL A 142 10.44 -7.96 3.58
C VAL A 142 11.84 -7.78 4.15
N LEU A 143 12.49 -6.62 3.91
CA LEU A 143 13.81 -6.34 4.47
C LEU A 143 13.79 -6.38 6.00
N SER A 144 12.75 -5.79 6.62
CA SER A 144 12.54 -5.80 8.07
C SER A 144 12.42 -7.21 8.64
N ALA A 145 11.68 -8.08 7.93
CA ALA A 145 11.51 -9.47 8.35
C ALA A 145 12.85 -10.23 8.29
N VAL A 146 13.64 -9.98 7.24
CA VAL A 146 14.97 -10.56 7.06
C VAL A 146 15.95 -10.08 8.14
N GLU A 147 16.02 -8.77 8.40
CA GLU A 147 16.84 -8.21 9.47
C GLU A 147 16.42 -8.70 10.86
N GLY A 148 15.11 -8.88 11.09
CA GLY A 148 14.56 -9.39 12.34
C GLY A 148 14.97 -10.84 12.63
N MET A 149 15.12 -11.69 11.60
CA MET A 149 15.59 -13.07 11.78
C MET A 149 17.02 -13.14 12.33
N ASN A 150 17.89 -12.20 11.95
CA ASN A 150 19.27 -12.13 12.46
C ASN A 150 19.33 -11.87 13.98
N VAL A 151 18.28 -11.29 14.56
CA VAL A 151 18.19 -11.03 16.00
C VAL A 151 17.77 -12.28 16.79
N VAL A 152 17.01 -13.19 16.17
CA VAL A 152 16.42 -14.36 16.84
C VAL A 152 17.24 -15.64 16.63
N THR A 153 17.94 -15.80 15.51
CA THR A 153 18.75 -17.00 15.21
C THR A 153 20.06 -16.64 14.53
N PRO A 154 21.20 -16.58 15.25
CA PRO A 154 22.52 -16.29 14.68
C PRO A 154 23.02 -17.32 13.64
N THR A 155 22.37 -18.48 13.53
CA THR A 155 22.77 -19.61 12.66
C THR A 155 22.61 -19.32 11.17
N PHE A 156 21.79 -18.35 10.77
CA PHE A 156 21.51 -18.04 9.36
C PHE A 156 22.42 -16.96 8.74
N GLN A 157 23.41 -16.42 9.47
CA GLN A 157 24.37 -15.43 8.94
C GLN A 157 25.05 -15.79 7.60
N PRO A 158 25.29 -17.06 7.23
CA PRO A 158 25.95 -17.37 5.96
C PRO A 158 25.08 -17.25 4.70
N TYR A 159 23.75 -17.10 4.82
CA TYR A 159 22.80 -17.21 3.71
C TYR A 159 22.00 -15.93 3.42
N VAL A 160 22.32 -14.82 4.11
CA VAL A 160 21.65 -13.52 4.01
C VAL A 160 22.68 -12.43 3.75
#